data_AF-A0A8C1ZQB7-F1
#
_entry.id   AF-A0A8C1ZQB7-F1
#
_cell.length_a   1.000
_cell.length_b   1.000
_cell.length_c   1.000
_cell.angle_alpha   90.00
_cell.angle_beta   90.00
_cell.angle_gamma   90.00
#
_symmetry.space_group_name_H-M   'P 1'
#
loop_
_entity.id
_entity.type
_entity.pdbx_description
1 polymer ?
#
loop_
_entity_poly.entity_id
_entity_poly.type
_entity_poly.pdbx_seq_one_letter_code
_entity_poly.pdbx_strand_id
1 'polypeptide(L)' 'MVVNTVHWFRKGLRLHDNPSLRDSIQGADTVRCVYILDPWFAGSSNVGISRWR' A
#
# COMPACT_ATOMS: atom_id res chain seq x y z
N MET A 1 12.67 -20.84 9.07
CA MET A 1 12.61 -20.29 7.71
C MET A 1 12.23 -18.84 7.85
N VAL A 2 12.91 -17.91 7.17
CA VAL A 2 12.61 -16.47 7.28
C VAL A 2 11.37 -16.13 6.45
N VAL A 3 10.42 -15.39 7.02
CA VAL A 3 9.17 -14.95 6.41
C VAL A 3 9.25 -13.46 6.12
N ASN A 4 9.25 -13.10 4.83
CA ASN A 4 9.26 -11.72 4.37
C ASN A 4 7.92 -11.40 3.72
N THR A 5 7.24 -10.34 4.16
CA THR A 5 5.93 -9.95 3.66
C THR A 5 5.97 -8.56 3.01
N VAL A 6 5.04 -8.33 2.09
CA VAL A 6 4.83 -7.03 1.45
C VAL A 6 3.38 -6.62 1.69
N HIS A 7 3.20 -5.46 2.31
CA HIS A 7 1.88 -4.85 2.44
C HIS A 7 1.70 -3.81 1.33
N TRP A 8 0.73 -4.04 0.45
CA TRP A 8 0.44 -3.14 -0.66
C TRP A 8 -0.73 -2.20 -0.33
N PHE A 9 -0.41 -0.93 -0.11
CA PHE A 9 -1.39 0.12 0.00
C PHE A 9 -1.99 0.46 -1.36
N ARG A 10 -3.33 0.51 -1.42
CA ARG A 10 -4.11 0.96 -2.60
C ARG A 10 -5.07 2.07 -2.20
N LYS A 11 -6.07 1.70 -1.40
CA LYS A 11 -6.96 2.58 -0.64
C LYS A 11 -6.73 2.26 0.84
N GLY A 12 -6.74 3.26 1.72
CA GLY A 12 -6.40 3.06 3.13
C GLY A 12 -4.92 3.28 3.44
N LEU A 13 -4.38 4.44 3.02
CA LEU A 13 -3.08 4.97 3.44
C LEU A 13 -3.10 5.35 4.93
N ARG A 14 -3.27 4.36 5.79
CA ARG A 14 -3.40 4.50 7.24
C ARG A 14 -2.83 3.28 7.95
N LEU A 15 -2.36 3.51 9.17
CA LEU A 15 -1.89 2.46 10.07
C LEU A 15 -2.98 1.96 11.03
N HIS A 16 -3.81 2.87 11.52
CA HIS A 16 -4.93 2.51 12.39
C HIS A 16 -6.01 1.76 11.61
N ASP A 17 -6.69 0.83 12.28
CA ASP A 17 -7.82 0.08 11.75
C ASP A 17 -7.57 -0.43 10.31
N ASN A 18 -6.42 -1.09 10.15
CA ASN A 18 -5.99 -1.69 8.89
C ASN A 18 -5.72 -3.19 9.12
N PRO A 19 -6.76 -4.04 9.01
CA PRO A 19 -6.65 -5.47 9.26
C PRO A 19 -5.62 -6.14 8.36
N SER A 20 -5.57 -5.77 7.08
CA SER A 20 -4.62 -6.37 6.14
C SER A 20 -3.16 -5.98 6.42
N LEU A 21 -2.91 -4.81 7.01
CA LEU A 21 -1.57 -4.44 7.50
C LEU A 21 -1.21 -5.29 8.73
N ARG A 22 -2.12 -5.38 9.70
CA ARG A 22 -1.91 -6.19 10.90
C ARG A 22 -1.61 -7.65 10.54
N ASP A 23 -2.41 -8.23 9.66
CA ASP A 23 -2.25 -9.63 9.26
C ASP A 23 -0.94 -9.85 8.48
N SER A 24 -0.48 -8.85 7.71
CA SER A 24 0.82 -8.93 7.02
C SER A 24 2.04 -8.88 7.95
N ILE A 25 1.89 -8.30 9.14
CA ILE A 25 2.94 -8.23 10.16
C ILE A 25 2.98 -9.52 10.99
N GLN A 26 1.84 -10.18 11.17
CA GLN A 26 1.73 -11.30 12.08
C GLN A 26 2.49 -12.52 11.57
N GLY A 27 3.59 -12.86 12.26
CA GLY A 27 4.46 -13.98 11.89
C GLY A 27 5.50 -13.66 10.81
N ALA A 28 5.64 -12.38 10.41
CA ALA A 28 6.68 -11.95 9.49
C ALA A 28 7.95 -11.53 10.24
N ASP A 29 9.11 -11.95 9.73
CA ASP A 29 10.42 -11.45 10.18
C ASP A 29 10.70 -10.06 9.60
N THR A 30 10.23 -9.79 8.38
CA THR A 30 10.30 -8.46 7.76
C THR A 30 9.02 -8.12 7.00
N VAL A 31 8.64 -6.83 7.04
CA VAL A 31 7.50 -6.27 6.29
C VAL A 31 7.99 -5.10 5.44
N ARG A 32 7.58 -5.06 4.18
CA ARG A 32 7.76 -3.91 3.29
C ARG A 32 6.42 -3.31 2.93
N CYS A 33 6.19 -2.08 3.36
CA CYS A 33 5.02 -1.30 2.99
C CYS A 33 5.26 -0.61 1.65
N VAL A 34 4.45 -0.92 0.64
CA VAL A 34 4.59 -0.38 -0.71
C VAL A 34 3.31 0.28 -1.19
N TYR A 35 3.46 1.33 -2.00
CA TYR A 35 2.40 1.92 -2.80
C TYR A 35 2.92 2.02 -4.22
N ILE A 36 2.16 1.53 -5.20
CA ILE A 36 2.55 1.57 -6.60
C ILE A 36 1.95 2.83 -7.22
N LEU A 37 2.81 3.82 -7.47
CA LEU A 37 2.43 5.01 -8.20
C LEU A 37 2.53 4.72 -9.70
N ASP A 38 1.38 4.51 -10.34
CA ASP A 38 1.30 4.28 -11.79
C ASP A 38 0.99 5.59 -12.53
N PRO A 39 1.97 6.22 -13.21
CA PRO A 39 1.76 7.45 -13.96
C PRO A 39 0.94 7.24 -15.25
N TRP A 40 0.82 6.00 -15.74
CA TRP A 40 0.00 5.69 -16.91
C TRP A 40 -1.47 5.52 -16.53
N PHE A 41 -1.74 5.11 -15.30
CA PHE A 41 -3.04 5.33 -14.67
C PHE A 41 -3.30 6.82 -14.46
N ALA A 42 -2.30 7.63 -14.14
CA ALA A 42 -2.47 9.06 -13.92
C ALA A 42 -2.96 9.85 -15.14
N GLY A 43 -2.48 9.48 -16.33
CA GLY A 43 -2.91 10.09 -17.60
C GLY A 43 -4.22 9.51 -18.17
N SER A 44 -4.62 8.29 -17.76
CA SER A 44 -5.82 7.60 -18.26
C SER A 44 -7.02 7.65 -17.31
N SER A 45 -6.79 8.00 -16.05
CA SER A 45 -7.84 8.18 -15.05
C SER A 45 -8.17 9.65 -14.86
N ASN A 46 -9.45 9.95 -14.63
CA ASN A 46 -9.96 11.32 -14.45
C ASN A 46 -9.59 11.85 -13.04
N VAL A 47 -8.29 11.93 -12.74
CA VAL A 47 -7.73 12.37 -11.46
C VAL A 47 -7.20 13.79 -11.62
N GLY A 48 -7.89 14.78 -11.03
CA GLY A 48 -7.43 16.16 -11.01
C GLY A 48 -6.17 16.39 -10.16
N ILE A 49 -5.43 17.47 -10.45
CA ILE A 49 -4.16 17.83 -9.77
C ILE A 49 -4.29 17.87 -8.24
N SER A 50 -5.42 18.32 -7.69
CA SER A 50 -5.63 18.41 -6.24
C SER A 50 -5.72 17.05 -5.55
N ARG A 51 -6.00 15.98 -6.30
CA ARG A 51 -6.02 14.59 -5.77
C ARG A 51 -4.67 13.88 -5.97
N TRP A 52 -3.80 14.41 -6.84
CA TRP A 52 -2.42 13.94 -7.02
C TRP A 52 -1.45 14.47 -5.96
N ARG A 53 -1.72 15.68 -5.46
CA ARG A 53 -0.99 16.32 -4.36
C ARG A 53 -1.44 15.77 -3.02
#